data_AF-A0A7S1AZ39-F1
#
_entry.id   AF-A0A7S1AZ39-F1
#
_cell.length_a   1.000
_cell.length_b   1.000
_cell.length_c   1.000
_cell.angle_alpha   90.00
_cell.angle_beta   90.00
_cell.angle_gamma   90.00
#
_symmetry.space_group_name_H-M   'P 1'
#
loop_
_entity.id
_entity.type
_entity.pdbx_description
1 polymer ?
#
loop_
_entity_poly.entity_id
_entity_poly.type
_entity_poly.pdbx_seq_one_letter_code
_entity_poly.pdbx_strand_id
1 'polypeptide(L)'
;ARAQGSSLTCCGQPASVMSGFSERVSARQKNFKKGVDPEDMRRKREDAAVQLRKQVREEALQKKRMTGDVPGVEAAGAATDPGMCDNPMGEFSLDPGAAAVDKIPALSQMLMSGDPQAQFNATQQYRKLLSIEHNPPIQEVIGAGVVPRFVLFLQEVSRPDLQFEAAWV
;
A
#
# COMPACT_ATOMS: atom_id res chain seq x y z
N ALA A 1 54.68 7.90 -81.79
CA ALA A 1 53.25 8.11 -82.01
C ALA A 1 52.51 7.91 -80.68
N ARG A 2 51.63 8.84 -80.35
CA ARG A 2 50.97 9.05 -79.06
C ARG A 2 49.64 8.29 -79.05
N ALA A 3 49.38 7.45 -78.05
CA ALA A 3 48.05 6.90 -77.77
C ALA A 3 47.73 7.15 -76.29
N GLN A 4 46.80 8.07 -76.06
CA GLN A 4 46.22 8.37 -74.75
C GLN A 4 44.78 7.86 -74.74
N GLY A 5 44.32 7.39 -73.58
CA GLY A 5 42.90 7.33 -73.25
C GLY A 5 42.43 5.95 -72.79
N SER A 6 42.74 5.57 -71.55
CA SER A 6 42.00 4.53 -70.84
C SER A 6 41.32 5.14 -69.63
N SER A 7 39.99 4.99 -69.65
CA SER A 7 39.00 5.51 -68.71
C SER A 7 39.23 5.06 -67.28
N LEU A 8 38.93 6.00 -66.39
CA LEU A 8 38.48 5.89 -65.01
C LEU A 8 37.91 4.52 -64.59
N THR A 9 38.31 4.06 -63.41
CA THR A 9 37.43 4.02 -62.22
C THR A 9 38.26 3.74 -60.97
N CYS A 10 38.36 4.75 -60.12
CA CYS A 10 38.89 4.66 -58.76
C CYS A 10 37.73 4.41 -57.77
N CYS A 11 38.08 3.71 -56.70
CA CYS A 11 37.43 3.73 -55.39
C CYS A 11 36.03 3.08 -55.28
N GLY A 12 36.05 1.83 -54.82
CA GLY A 12 34.94 1.25 -54.07
C GLY A 12 34.66 2.06 -52.79
N GLN A 13 33.40 2.49 -52.68
CA GLN A 13 32.55 2.68 -51.49
C GLN A 13 33.16 3.15 -50.15
N PRO A 14 32.48 4.11 -49.52
CA PRO A 14 32.03 3.88 -48.15
C PRO A 14 30.51 4.16 -48.01
N ALA A 15 29.67 3.22 -48.41
CA ALA A 15 28.22 3.31 -48.22
C ALA A 15 27.77 3.03 -46.76
N SER A 16 28.68 2.61 -45.87
CA SER A 16 28.31 2.12 -44.54
C SER A 16 28.15 3.19 -43.46
N VAL A 17 28.61 4.43 -43.68
CA VAL A 17 28.62 5.49 -42.65
C VAL A 17 27.31 6.30 -42.62
N MET A 18 26.54 6.30 -43.71
CA MET A 18 25.33 7.12 -43.84
C MET A 18 24.06 6.44 -43.27
N SER A 19 24.04 5.11 -43.13
CA SER A 19 22.92 4.39 -42.49
C SER A 19 22.78 4.75 -41.00
N GLY A 20 23.88 4.78 -40.25
CA GLY A 20 23.85 5.00 -38.80
C GLY A 20 23.51 6.44 -38.36
N PHE A 21 23.63 7.42 -39.25
CA PHE A 21 23.17 8.80 -38.99
C PHE A 21 21.66 8.91 -39.24
N SER A 22 21.18 8.35 -40.36
CA SER A 22 19.75 8.28 -40.68
C SER A 22 18.96 7.53 -39.61
N GLU A 23 19.51 6.44 -39.06
CA GLU A 23 18.88 5.66 -37.99
C GLU A 23 18.81 6.40 -36.65
N ARG A 24 19.85 7.15 -36.30
CA ARG A 24 19.87 8.02 -35.11
C ARG A 24 18.93 9.21 -35.24
N VAL A 25 18.85 9.81 -36.42
CA VAL A 25 17.90 10.90 -36.72
C VAL A 25 16.47 10.37 -36.71
N SER A 26 16.20 9.19 -37.32
CA SER A 26 14.89 8.53 -37.30
C SER A 26 14.46 8.14 -35.89
N ALA A 27 15.37 7.62 -35.05
CA ALA A 27 15.08 7.32 -33.64
C ALA A 27 14.74 8.59 -32.84
N ARG A 28 15.48 9.69 -33.05
CA ARG A 28 15.16 10.99 -32.43
C ARG A 28 13.81 11.54 -32.90
N GLN A 29 13.49 11.37 -34.17
CA GLN A 29 12.24 11.86 -34.76
C GLN A 29 11.02 11.05 -34.28
N LYS A 30 11.17 9.73 -34.05
CA LYS A 30 10.14 8.85 -33.48
C LYS A 30 9.84 9.13 -32.00
N ASN A 31 10.79 9.74 -31.29
CA ASN A 31 10.66 10.09 -29.86
C ASN A 31 10.30 11.57 -29.64
N PHE A 32 10.36 12.41 -30.67
CA PHE A 32 9.98 13.82 -30.55
C PHE A 32 8.46 13.95 -30.60
N LYS A 33 7.86 14.45 -29.51
CA LYS A 33 6.40 14.62 -29.36
C LYS A 33 5.60 13.31 -29.41
N LYS A 34 6.20 12.19 -28.99
CA LYS A 34 5.43 10.98 -28.74
C LYS A 34 4.55 11.25 -27.50
N GLY A 35 3.24 11.27 -27.69
CA GLY A 35 2.30 11.29 -26.57
C GLY A 35 2.50 10.05 -25.70
N VAL A 36 1.91 10.06 -24.50
CA VAL A 36 1.90 8.88 -23.63
C VAL A 36 1.25 7.73 -24.40
N ASP A 37 2.07 6.78 -24.83
CA ASP A 37 1.61 5.62 -25.58
C ASP A 37 0.95 4.64 -24.58
N PRO A 38 -0.30 4.21 -24.83
CA PRO A 38 -1.03 3.37 -23.88
C PRO A 38 -0.34 2.00 -23.70
N GLU A 39 0.34 1.47 -24.72
CA GLU A 39 1.08 0.22 -24.60
C GLU A 39 2.39 0.41 -23.84
N ASP A 40 3.05 1.56 -23.96
CA ASP A 40 4.23 1.91 -23.14
C ASP A 40 3.83 2.09 -21.67
N MET A 41 2.67 2.69 -21.38
CA MET A 41 2.13 2.76 -20.00
C MET A 41 1.75 1.41 -19.44
N ARG A 42 1.17 0.52 -20.27
CA ARG A 42 0.83 -0.84 -19.85
C ARG A 42 2.09 -1.63 -19.54
N ARG A 43 3.07 -1.58 -20.43
CA ARG A 43 4.37 -2.22 -20.25
C ARG A 43 5.10 -1.67 -19.02
N LYS A 44 5.04 -0.37 -18.76
CA LYS A 44 5.62 0.25 -17.56
C LYS A 44 4.94 -0.19 -16.26
N ARG A 45 3.61 -0.42 -16.26
CA ARG A 45 2.88 -1.00 -15.12
C ARG A 45 3.26 -2.47 -14.89
N GLU A 46 3.35 -3.25 -15.96
CA GLU A 46 3.80 -4.65 -15.91
C GLU A 46 5.24 -4.75 -15.40
N ASP A 47 6.15 -3.91 -15.92
CA ASP A 47 7.55 -3.84 -15.50
C ASP A 47 7.70 -3.39 -14.04
N ALA A 48 6.93 -2.39 -13.61
CA ALA A 48 6.93 -1.95 -12.21
C ALA A 48 6.46 -3.08 -11.26
N ALA A 49 5.40 -3.81 -11.62
CA ALA A 49 4.92 -4.93 -10.81
C ALA A 49 5.96 -6.07 -10.75
N VAL A 50 6.65 -6.36 -11.86
CA VAL A 50 7.73 -7.37 -11.90
C VAL A 50 8.93 -6.92 -11.07
N GLN A 51 9.31 -5.64 -11.13
CA GLN A 51 10.39 -5.08 -10.32
C GLN A 51 10.07 -5.17 -8.83
N LEU A 52 8.85 -4.83 -8.41
CA LEU A 52 8.42 -4.98 -7.02
C LEU A 52 8.53 -6.43 -6.55
N ARG A 53 8.06 -7.41 -7.34
CA ARG A 53 8.19 -8.83 -7.01
C ARG A 53 9.64 -9.30 -6.94
N LYS A 54 10.51 -8.78 -7.81
CA LYS A 54 11.95 -9.07 -7.78
C LYS A 54 12.61 -8.47 -6.55
N GLN A 55 12.31 -7.20 -6.22
CA GLN A 55 12.82 -6.52 -5.03
C GLN A 55 12.39 -7.26 -3.76
N VAL A 56 11.11 -7.63 -3.62
CA VAL A 56 10.62 -8.41 -2.47
C VAL A 56 11.37 -9.75 -2.36
N ARG A 57 11.62 -10.45 -3.48
CA ARG A 57 12.40 -11.69 -3.48
C ARG A 57 13.86 -11.45 -3.09
N GLU A 58 14.46 -10.38 -3.61
CA GLU A 58 15.85 -10.03 -3.33
C GLU A 58 16.04 -9.60 -1.87
N GLU A 59 15.11 -8.82 -1.31
CA GLU A 59 15.05 -8.47 0.10
C GLU A 59 14.89 -9.71 0.99
N ALA A 60 14.04 -10.66 0.62
CA ALA A 60 13.90 -11.92 1.36
C ALA A 60 15.20 -12.75 1.33
N LEU A 61 15.87 -12.84 0.18
CA LEU A 61 17.17 -13.50 0.07
C LEU A 61 18.26 -12.77 0.87
N GLN A 62 18.24 -11.44 0.86
CA GLN A 62 19.19 -10.61 1.59
C GLN A 62 18.99 -10.73 3.11
N LYS A 63 17.74 -10.77 3.58
CA LYS A 63 17.41 -11.08 4.98
C LYS A 63 18.00 -12.44 5.38
N LYS A 64 17.82 -13.49 4.57
CA LYS A 64 18.41 -14.83 4.82
C LYS A 64 19.94 -14.83 4.85
N ARG A 65 20.60 -14.01 4.02
CA ARG A 65 22.06 -13.83 4.08
C ARG A 65 22.51 -13.07 5.32
N MET A 66 21.74 -12.07 5.76
CA MET A 66 22.03 -11.27 6.97
C MET A 66 21.76 -12.02 8.28
N THR A 67 20.83 -12.97 8.30
CA THR A 67 20.50 -13.73 9.53
C THR A 67 21.43 -14.91 9.81
N GLY A 68 22.38 -15.20 8.93
CA GLY A 68 23.41 -16.22 9.18
C GLY A 68 22.85 -17.64 9.14
N ASP A 69 23.65 -18.53 8.56
CA ASP A 69 23.42 -19.95 8.44
C ASP A 69 23.24 -20.60 9.84
N VAL A 70 22.02 -21.00 10.18
CA VAL A 70 21.76 -21.98 11.25
C VAL A 70 21.25 -23.25 10.56
N PRO A 71 22.04 -24.34 10.50
CA PRO A 71 21.65 -25.53 9.76
C PRO A 71 20.69 -26.36 10.62
N GLY A 72 19.46 -26.54 10.13
CA GLY A 72 18.51 -27.50 10.67
C GLY A 72 17.06 -27.04 10.52
N VAL A 73 16.45 -27.32 9.37
CA VAL A 73 15.27 -28.20 9.26
C VAL A 73 14.84 -28.23 7.79
N GLU A 74 14.67 -29.47 7.35
CA GLU A 74 14.34 -30.01 6.04
C GLU A 74 13.26 -29.32 5.20
N ALA A 75 13.45 -29.47 3.88
CA ALA A 75 12.50 -29.15 2.84
C ALA A 75 11.26 -30.07 2.87
N ALA A 76 10.07 -29.47 2.82
CA ALA A 76 8.87 -30.10 2.29
C ALA A 76 8.01 -29.01 1.63
N GLY A 77 7.66 -29.23 0.36
CA GLY A 77 6.88 -28.28 -0.43
C GLY A 77 5.40 -28.26 -0.02
N ALA A 78 4.76 -27.12 -0.23
CA ALA A 78 3.34 -27.05 -0.55
C ALA A 78 3.05 -25.67 -1.16
N ALA A 79 2.28 -25.70 -2.24
CA ALA A 79 1.69 -24.51 -2.83
C ALA A 79 0.72 -23.86 -1.84
N THR A 80 0.99 -22.62 -1.46
CA THR A 80 0.01 -21.76 -0.80
C THR A 80 0.07 -20.36 -1.41
N ASP A 81 -1.09 -19.96 -1.92
CA ASP A 81 -1.59 -18.64 -2.24
C ASP A 81 -0.83 -17.47 -1.56
N PRO A 82 -0.40 -16.42 -2.30
CA PRO A 82 0.25 -15.26 -1.69
C PRO A 82 -0.80 -14.25 -1.22
N GLY A 83 -1.58 -14.64 -0.22
CA GLY A 83 -2.20 -13.74 0.75
C GLY A 83 -1.34 -13.69 2.00
N MET A 84 -0.68 -12.55 2.23
CA MET A 84 -0.36 -11.91 3.52
C MET A 84 -0.63 -12.76 4.79
N CYS A 85 0.25 -12.99 5.76
CA CYS A 85 1.47 -12.35 6.25
C CYS A 85 2.12 -13.34 7.24
N ASP A 86 3.41 -13.62 7.11
CA ASP A 86 4.16 -14.18 8.25
C ASP A 86 5.50 -13.46 8.30
N ASN A 87 5.59 -12.57 9.29
CA ASN A 87 6.76 -11.76 9.56
C ASN A 87 7.31 -12.28 10.90
N PRO A 88 8.26 -13.24 10.92
CA PRO A 88 8.89 -13.62 12.16
C PRO A 88 9.93 -12.54 12.47
N MET A 89 9.75 -11.87 13.61
CA MET A 89 10.58 -10.79 14.17
C MET A 89 10.19 -9.36 13.72
N GLY A 90 9.10 -8.85 14.28
CA GLY A 90 8.81 -7.42 14.43
C GLY A 90 8.24 -7.23 15.83
N GLU A 91 9.00 -6.65 16.75
CA GLU A 91 8.80 -5.25 17.15
C GLU A 91 7.42 -5.07 17.80
N PHE A 92 7.45 -4.87 19.13
CA PHE A 92 6.31 -4.54 19.98
C PHE A 92 5.75 -3.16 19.59
N SER A 93 5.18 -3.06 18.40
CA SER A 93 4.21 -2.03 18.07
C SER A 93 2.94 -2.41 18.79
N LEU A 94 2.77 -1.87 19.99
CA LEU A 94 1.48 -1.80 20.66
C LEU A 94 0.49 -1.18 19.67
N ASP A 95 -0.35 -2.00 19.05
CA ASP A 95 -1.46 -1.53 18.23
C ASP A 95 -2.32 -0.61 19.12
N PRO A 96 -2.50 0.68 18.75
CA PRO A 96 -3.26 1.61 19.57
C PRO A 96 -4.74 1.20 19.71
N GLY A 97 -5.27 0.35 18.82
CA GLY A 97 -6.59 -0.27 18.94
C GLY A 97 -6.65 -1.29 20.09
N ALA A 98 -5.64 -2.14 20.25
CA ALA A 98 -5.59 -3.14 21.33
C ALA A 98 -5.61 -2.52 22.73
N ALA A 99 -4.87 -1.44 22.97
CA ALA A 99 -4.89 -0.72 24.26
C ALA A 99 -6.20 0.06 24.51
N ALA A 100 -7.01 0.28 23.47
CA ALA A 100 -8.31 0.93 23.60
C ALA A 100 -9.40 -0.02 24.12
N VAL A 101 -9.25 -1.33 23.89
CA VAL A 101 -10.21 -2.36 24.34
C VAL A 101 -10.38 -2.39 25.86
N ASP A 102 -9.29 -2.18 26.60
CA ASP A 102 -9.28 -2.20 28.08
C ASP A 102 -10.23 -1.16 28.70
N LYS A 103 -10.54 -0.08 27.97
CA LYS A 103 -11.40 1.02 28.46
C LYS A 103 -12.89 0.73 28.31
N ILE A 104 -13.26 -0.17 27.40
CA ILE A 104 -14.66 -0.44 27.03
C ILE A 104 -15.52 -0.86 28.24
N PRO A 105 -15.09 -1.78 29.13
CA PRO A 105 -15.90 -2.19 30.27
C PRO A 105 -16.24 -1.04 31.22
N ALA A 106 -15.26 -0.17 31.52
CA ALA A 106 -15.46 0.97 32.40
C ALA A 106 -16.40 2.02 31.77
N LEU A 107 -16.21 2.31 30.48
CA LEU A 107 -17.08 3.24 29.76
C LEU A 107 -18.51 2.72 29.64
N SER A 108 -18.70 1.41 29.44
CA SER A 108 -20.02 0.78 29.43
C SER A 108 -20.75 0.98 30.77
N GLN A 109 -20.07 0.77 31.90
CA GLN A 109 -20.66 1.02 33.22
C GLN A 109 -21.07 2.48 33.41
N MET A 110 -20.26 3.44 32.97
CA MET A 110 -20.59 4.87 33.02
C MET A 110 -21.78 5.22 32.11
N LEU A 111 -21.88 4.62 30.94
CA LEU A 111 -22.98 4.82 29.99
C LEU A 111 -24.32 4.29 30.51
N MET A 112 -24.27 3.16 31.23
CA MET A 112 -25.43 2.53 31.87
C MET A 112 -25.75 3.14 33.25
N SER A 113 -24.89 4.03 33.76
CA SER A 113 -25.18 4.76 34.99
C SER A 113 -26.34 5.73 34.79
N GLY A 114 -27.02 6.09 35.89
CA GLY A 114 -28.08 7.09 35.87
C GLY A 114 -27.60 8.55 35.88
N ASP A 115 -26.28 8.79 35.94
CA ASP A 115 -25.72 10.13 36.01
C ASP A 115 -25.59 10.76 34.60
N PRO A 116 -26.27 11.89 34.32
CA PRO A 116 -26.18 12.56 33.02
C PRO A 116 -24.76 12.91 32.61
N GLN A 117 -23.91 13.32 33.56
CA GLN A 117 -22.55 13.76 33.25
C GLN A 117 -21.63 12.58 32.93
N ALA A 118 -21.73 11.49 33.69
CA ALA A 118 -21.03 10.23 33.38
C ALA A 118 -21.42 9.68 31.99
N GLN A 119 -22.71 9.71 31.64
CA GLN A 119 -23.19 9.28 30.31
C GLN A 119 -22.60 10.13 29.18
N PHE A 120 -22.55 11.44 29.36
CA PHE A 120 -21.98 12.35 28.36
C PHE A 120 -20.47 12.14 28.17
N ASN A 121 -19.72 12.03 29.27
CA ASN A 121 -18.29 11.73 29.21
C ASN A 121 -18.04 10.36 28.55
N ALA A 122 -18.79 9.33 28.93
CA ALA A 122 -18.67 8.01 28.33
C ALA A 122 -18.90 8.04 26.82
N THR A 123 -19.96 8.74 26.36
CA THR A 123 -20.30 8.88 24.93
C THR A 123 -19.17 9.57 24.15
N GLN A 124 -18.60 10.65 24.69
CA GLN A 124 -17.43 11.30 24.08
C GLN A 124 -16.21 10.39 23.98
N GLN A 125 -15.97 9.56 25.00
CA GLN A 125 -14.84 8.62 24.98
C GLN A 125 -15.05 7.52 23.94
N TYR A 126 -16.28 7.01 23.78
CA TYR A 126 -16.62 6.08 22.70
C TYR A 126 -16.33 6.69 21.31
N ARG A 127 -16.73 7.95 21.08
CA ARG A 127 -16.43 8.64 19.82
C ARG A 127 -14.94 8.68 19.54
N LYS A 128 -14.13 9.07 20.54
CA LYS A 128 -12.66 9.12 20.40
C LYS A 128 -12.04 7.76 20.16
N LEU A 129 -12.53 6.74 20.85
CA LEU A 129 -12.08 5.35 20.74
C LEU A 129 -12.39 4.75 19.37
N LEU A 130 -13.52 5.10 18.76
CA LEU A 130 -13.86 4.68 17.39
C LEU A 130 -13.21 5.53 16.30
N SER A 131 -12.70 6.72 16.65
CA SER A 131 -11.97 7.60 15.73
C SER A 131 -10.48 7.26 15.58
N ILE A 132 -10.04 6.10 16.09
CA ILE A 132 -8.65 5.64 15.93
C ILE A 132 -8.41 5.25 14.47
N GLU A 133 -7.28 5.71 13.91
CA GLU A 133 -6.96 5.57 12.48
C GLU A 133 -6.73 4.12 12.04
N HIS A 134 -6.15 3.29 12.91
CA HIS A 134 -5.84 1.89 12.61
C HIS A 134 -6.60 0.94 13.53
N ASN A 135 -7.32 -0.02 12.94
CA ASN A 135 -8.07 -1.07 13.62
C ASN A 135 -8.88 -0.59 14.85
N PRO A 136 -9.87 0.32 14.66
CA PRO A 136 -10.73 0.72 15.77
C PRO A 136 -11.48 -0.52 16.33
N PRO A 137 -11.65 -0.64 17.66
CA PRO A 137 -12.25 -1.82 18.30
C PRO A 137 -13.80 -1.81 18.19
N ILE A 138 -14.29 -1.81 16.95
CA ILE A 138 -15.73 -1.72 16.64
C ILE A 138 -16.46 -2.95 17.15
N GLN A 139 -15.86 -4.14 16.99
CA GLN A 139 -16.52 -5.40 17.33
C GLN A 139 -16.69 -5.56 18.85
N GLU A 140 -15.73 -5.07 19.62
CA GLU A 140 -15.73 -5.06 21.07
C GLU A 140 -16.78 -4.08 21.61
N VAL A 141 -16.95 -2.92 20.97
CA VAL A 141 -18.02 -1.96 21.31
C VAL A 141 -19.40 -2.57 21.03
N ILE A 142 -19.58 -3.26 19.90
CA ILE A 142 -20.82 -3.99 19.61
C ILE A 142 -21.06 -5.09 20.64
N GLY A 143 -20.02 -5.88 20.94
CA GLY A 143 -20.07 -6.96 21.93
C GLY A 143 -20.37 -6.48 23.35
N ALA A 144 -19.97 -5.26 23.71
CA ALA A 144 -20.32 -4.62 24.98
C ALA A 144 -21.80 -4.22 25.09
N GLY A 145 -22.57 -4.30 24.00
CA GLY A 145 -24.02 -4.08 24.01
C GLY A 145 -24.43 -2.63 24.25
N VAL A 146 -23.58 -1.66 23.94
CA VAL A 146 -23.85 -0.23 24.18
C VAL A 146 -24.67 0.45 23.07
N VAL A 147 -24.77 -0.16 21.89
CA VAL A 147 -25.49 0.39 20.72
C VAL A 147 -26.95 0.75 21.02
N PRO A 148 -27.78 -0.11 21.66
CA PRO A 148 -29.14 0.25 22.00
C PRO A 148 -29.23 1.47 22.92
N ARG A 149 -28.22 1.71 23.76
CA ARG A 149 -28.17 2.85 24.67
C ARG A 149 -27.90 4.16 23.93
N PHE A 150 -27.03 4.17 22.92
CA PHE A 150 -26.84 5.33 22.04
C PHE A 150 -28.12 5.68 21.28
N VAL A 151 -28.86 4.67 20.78
CA VAL A 151 -30.14 4.89 20.12
C VAL A 151 -31.16 5.56 21.05
N LEU A 152 -31.17 5.21 22.34
CA LEU A 152 -32.01 5.90 23.33
C LEU A 152 -31.60 7.37 23.51
N PHE A 153 -30.29 7.66 23.56
CA PHE A 153 -29.79 9.04 23.64
C PHE A 153 -30.17 9.87 22.42
N LEU A 154 -30.26 9.25 21.23
CA LEU A 154 -30.73 9.93 20.03
C LEU A 154 -32.20 10.39 20.12
N GLN A 155 -33.00 9.75 20.95
CA GLN A 155 -34.40 10.11 21.16
C GLN A 155 -34.57 11.18 22.25
N GLU A 156 -33.52 11.48 23.03
CA GLU A 156 -33.59 12.40 24.16
C GLU A 156 -33.42 13.87 23.72
N VAL A 157 -34.51 14.46 23.20
CA VAL A 157 -34.53 15.84 22.68
C VAL A 157 -34.19 16.89 23.75
N SER A 158 -34.36 16.56 25.04
CA SER A 158 -34.02 17.45 26.15
C SER A 158 -32.52 17.71 26.31
N ARG A 159 -31.65 16.89 25.71
CA ARG A 159 -30.19 16.95 25.85
C ARG A 159 -29.51 16.96 24.47
N PRO A 160 -29.57 18.07 23.71
CA PRO A 160 -29.04 18.14 22.35
C PRO A 160 -27.53 17.88 22.27
N ASP A 161 -26.76 18.26 23.31
CA ASP A 161 -25.31 18.01 23.35
C ASP A 161 -24.99 16.51 23.42
N LEU A 162 -25.77 15.75 24.20
CA LEU A 162 -25.62 14.30 24.28
C LEU A 162 -26.08 13.63 22.97
N GLN A 163 -27.19 14.10 22.41
CA GLN A 163 -27.72 13.62 21.13
C GLN A 163 -26.68 13.77 20.00
N PHE A 164 -25.97 14.91 19.96
CA PHE A 164 -24.91 15.16 18.98
C PHE A 164 -23.75 14.16 19.11
N GLU A 165 -23.23 13.95 20.32
CA GLU A 165 -22.15 12.99 20.55
C GLU A 165 -22.61 11.56 20.24
N ALA A 166 -23.83 11.19 20.64
CA ALA A 166 -24.40 9.86 20.38
C ALA A 166 -24.64 9.59 18.88
N ALA A 167 -24.87 10.63 18.07
CA ALA A 167 -25.02 10.51 16.62
C ALA A 167 -23.67 10.36 15.89
N TRP A 168 -22.57 10.75 16.54
CA TRP A 168 -21.23 10.62 15.97
C TRP A 168 -20.65 9.22 16.22
N VAL A 169 -20.92 8.64 17.40
CA VAL A 169 -20.52 7.26 17.75
C VAL A 169 -21.11 6.25 16.77
#